data_AF-A0A1C6T2Q9-F1
#
_entry.id   AF-A0A1C6T2Q9-F1
#
_cell.length_a   1.000
_cell.length_b   1.000
_cell.length_c   1.000
_cell.angle_alpha   90.00
_cell.angle_beta   90.00
_cell.angle_gamma   90.00
#
_symmetry.space_group_name_H-M   'P 1'
#
loop_
_entity.id
_entity.type
_entity.pdbx_description
1 polymer ?
#
loop_
_entity_poly.entity_id
_entity_poly.type
_entity_poly.pdbx_seq_one_letter_code
_entity_poly.pdbx_strand_id
1 'polypeptide(L)'
;MGTWDSGPFDNDTAADWCGDLDDADGAKRPELVREALSRAAGADGYLDADAACQAIAAAAIVAAQQPGGQPITSPYAPDFLLDGGRLDLPDDLAVLAVRALDRVMAADSEWRDLWQEPAAGDVNPAFDAVRGLRRVLTA
;
A
#
# COMPACT_ATOMS: atom_id res chain seq x y z
N MET A 1 -1.84 -15.58 1.90
CA MET A 1 -2.45 -14.44 2.60
C MET A 1 -3.97 -14.51 2.49
N GLY A 2 -4.70 -14.36 3.59
CA GLY A 2 -6.14 -14.18 3.58
C GLY A 2 -6.53 -12.70 3.41
N THR A 3 -7.66 -12.45 2.75
CA THR A 3 -8.23 -11.13 2.52
C THR A 3 -9.67 -11.13 3.02
N TRP A 4 -10.12 -10.07 3.70
CA TRP A 4 -11.51 -9.92 4.15
C TRP A 4 -12.25 -8.77 3.46
N ASP A 5 -11.52 -7.85 2.83
CA ASP A 5 -12.03 -6.83 1.92
C ASP A 5 -10.94 -6.46 0.90
N SER A 6 -11.17 -5.42 0.12
CA SER A 6 -10.38 -4.98 -1.03
C SER A 6 -9.54 -3.73 -0.76
N GLY A 7 -9.62 -3.18 0.46
CA GLY A 7 -8.89 -1.99 0.83
C GLY A 7 -7.40 -2.26 1.12
N PRO A 8 -6.58 -1.19 1.20
CA PRO A 8 -5.13 -1.28 1.35
C PRO A 8 -4.64 -2.05 2.58
N PHE A 9 -5.47 -2.13 3.63
CA PHE A 9 -5.14 -2.74 4.92
C PHE A 9 -5.94 -4.04 5.16
N ASP A 10 -6.78 -4.46 4.22
CA ASP A 10 -7.81 -5.48 4.46
C ASP A 10 -7.35 -6.92 4.13
N ASN A 11 -6.12 -7.23 4.54
CA ASN A 11 -5.49 -8.53 4.37
C ASN A 11 -4.45 -8.80 5.47
N ASP A 12 -4.19 -10.09 5.73
CA ASP A 12 -3.31 -10.53 6.83
C ASP A 12 -1.92 -9.85 6.75
N THR A 13 -1.30 -9.86 5.58
CA THR A 13 0.08 -9.35 5.41
C THR A 13 0.18 -7.85 5.63
N ALA A 14 -0.82 -7.08 5.17
CA ALA A 14 -0.86 -5.65 5.41
C ALA A 14 -1.09 -5.34 6.89
N ALA A 15 -1.97 -6.08 7.57
CA ALA A 15 -2.23 -5.92 9.00
C ALA A 15 -0.99 -6.26 9.84
N ASP A 16 -0.31 -7.36 9.54
CA ASP A 16 0.94 -7.75 10.22
C ASP A 16 2.02 -6.68 10.03
N TRP A 17 2.20 -6.18 8.81
CA TRP A 17 3.15 -5.10 8.52
C TRP A 17 2.77 -3.78 9.22
N CYS A 18 1.48 -3.48 9.36
CA CYS A 18 1.03 -2.31 10.12
C CYS A 18 1.32 -2.46 11.62
N GLY A 19 1.21 -3.68 12.17
CA GLY A 19 1.65 -3.99 13.53
C GLY A 19 3.14 -3.72 13.74
N ASP A 20 3.99 -4.23 12.83
CA ASP A 20 5.43 -3.97 12.86
C ASP A 20 5.75 -2.46 12.79
N LEU A 21 5.00 -1.71 11.97
CA LEU A 21 5.17 -0.27 11.82
C LEU A 21 4.73 0.50 13.08
N ASP A 22 3.69 0.05 13.77
CA ASP A 22 3.22 0.65 15.02
C ASP A 22 4.21 0.41 16.16
N ASP A 23 4.75 -0.81 16.27
CA ASP A 23 5.74 -1.21 17.28
C ASP A 23 7.13 -0.57 17.05
N ALA A 24 7.43 -0.14 15.82
CA ALA A 24 8.70 0.47 15.49
C ALA A 24 8.90 1.85 16.12
N ASP A 25 10.15 2.13 16.51
CA ASP A 25 10.59 3.47 16.92
C ASP A 25 10.19 4.50 15.86
N GLY A 26 9.71 5.68 16.28
CA GLY A 26 9.24 6.72 15.36
C GLY A 26 10.25 7.13 14.28
N ALA A 27 11.55 7.05 14.58
CA ALA A 27 12.63 7.32 13.62
C ALA A 27 12.80 6.24 12.53
N LYS A 28 12.38 4.99 12.79
CA LYS A 28 12.47 3.85 11.86
C LYS A 28 11.24 3.71 10.96
N ARG A 29 10.09 4.27 11.37
CA ARG A 29 8.83 4.16 10.61
C ARG A 29 8.94 4.66 9.17
N PRO A 30 9.59 5.81 8.86
CA PRO A 30 9.79 6.21 7.46
C PRO A 30 10.67 5.24 6.66
N GLU A 31 11.62 4.56 7.32
CA GLU A 31 12.49 3.57 6.69
C GLU A 31 11.71 2.31 6.31
N LEU A 32 10.82 1.82 7.19
CA LEU A 32 9.93 0.69 6.90
C LEU A 32 8.96 0.97 5.73
N VAL A 33 8.41 2.19 5.68
CA VAL A 33 7.60 2.63 4.53
C VAL A 33 8.43 2.62 3.25
N ARG A 34 9.66 3.18 3.28
CA ARG A 34 10.55 3.16 2.12
C ARG A 34 10.91 1.74 1.69
N GLU A 35 11.18 0.85 2.63
CA GLU A 35 11.57 -0.54 2.37
C GLU A 35 10.45 -1.30 1.65
N ALA A 36 9.22 -1.24 2.17
CA ALA A 36 8.06 -1.88 1.56
C ALA A 36 7.85 -1.43 0.10
N LEU A 37 7.92 -0.10 -0.13
CA LEU A 37 7.78 0.45 -1.47
C LEU A 37 8.95 0.07 -2.39
N SER A 38 10.18 0.11 -1.89
CA SER A 38 11.38 -0.22 -2.68
C SER A 38 11.41 -1.69 -3.06
N ARG A 39 11.00 -2.58 -2.15
CA ARG A 39 10.92 -4.02 -2.38
C ARG A 39 9.98 -4.33 -3.55
N ALA A 40 8.79 -3.72 -3.57
CA ALA A 40 7.87 -3.91 -4.69
C ALA A 40 8.39 -3.24 -5.97
N ALA A 41 8.81 -1.97 -5.91
CA ALA A 41 9.26 -1.23 -7.09
C ALA A 41 10.52 -1.82 -7.76
N GLY A 42 11.39 -2.44 -6.98
CA GLY A 42 12.64 -3.06 -7.44
C GLY A 42 12.59 -4.57 -7.62
N ALA A 43 11.40 -5.19 -7.54
CA ALA A 43 11.26 -6.63 -7.74
C ALA A 43 11.62 -7.05 -9.18
N ASP A 44 12.66 -7.85 -9.31
CA ASP A 44 13.04 -8.51 -10.57
C ASP A 44 12.18 -9.77 -10.78
N GLY A 45 11.60 -9.93 -11.97
CA GLY A 45 10.79 -11.11 -12.28
C GLY A 45 9.39 -11.00 -11.70
N TYR A 46 8.85 -12.05 -11.10
CA TYR A 46 7.47 -12.09 -10.60
C TYR A 46 7.37 -11.48 -9.20
N LEU A 47 6.42 -10.56 -8.98
CA LEU A 47 6.20 -9.91 -7.69
C LEU A 47 5.26 -10.75 -6.84
N ASP A 48 5.75 -11.17 -5.69
CA ASP A 48 5.01 -11.91 -4.67
C ASP A 48 3.90 -11.06 -4.03
N ALA A 49 2.75 -11.69 -3.74
CA ALA A 49 1.58 -11.01 -3.23
C ALA A 49 1.83 -10.35 -1.86
N ASP A 50 2.69 -10.92 -1.01
CA ASP A 50 2.99 -10.32 0.30
C ASP A 50 3.72 -8.99 0.15
N ALA A 51 4.72 -8.95 -0.74
CA ALA A 51 5.45 -7.72 -1.04
C ALA A 51 4.53 -6.66 -1.68
N ALA A 52 3.59 -7.08 -2.53
CA ALA A 52 2.59 -6.20 -3.12
C ALA A 52 1.65 -5.60 -2.06
N CYS A 53 1.11 -6.41 -1.14
CA CYS A 53 0.22 -5.92 -0.09
C CYS A 53 0.91 -4.94 0.85
N GLN A 54 2.15 -5.22 1.28
CA GLN A 54 2.94 -4.29 2.09
C GLN A 54 3.14 -2.95 1.35
N ALA A 55 3.45 -3.00 0.06
CA ALA A 55 3.62 -1.80 -0.75
C ALA A 55 2.33 -1.00 -0.94
N ILE A 56 1.18 -1.66 -1.09
CA ILE A 56 -0.12 -0.98 -1.18
C ILE A 56 -0.45 -0.28 0.15
N ALA A 57 -0.25 -0.95 1.29
CA ALA A 57 -0.45 -0.36 2.62
C ALA A 57 0.48 0.85 2.84
N ALA A 58 1.77 0.70 2.52
CA ALA A 58 2.76 1.77 2.59
C ALA A 58 2.37 2.95 1.68
N ALA A 59 1.95 2.69 0.44
CA ALA A 59 1.51 3.71 -0.49
C ALA A 59 0.25 4.44 -0.01
N ALA A 60 -0.67 3.75 0.67
CA ALA A 60 -1.85 4.37 1.28
C ALA A 60 -1.46 5.35 2.39
N ILE A 61 -0.46 5.03 3.20
CA ILE A 61 0.10 5.93 4.23
C ILE A 61 0.72 7.17 3.59
N VAL A 62 1.51 7.01 2.52
CA VAL A 62 2.09 8.15 1.79
C VAL A 62 0.97 9.01 1.17
N ALA A 63 -0.01 8.40 0.52
CA ALA A 63 -1.11 9.08 -0.16
C ALA A 63 -2.00 9.87 0.82
N ALA A 64 -2.27 9.32 2.01
CA ALA A 64 -3.04 10.01 3.06
C ALA A 64 -2.37 11.32 3.53
N GLN A 65 -1.05 11.44 3.35
CA GLN A 65 -0.30 12.65 3.71
C GLN A 65 -0.14 13.65 2.56
N GLN A 66 -0.56 13.31 1.34
CA GLN A 66 -0.52 14.22 0.19
C GLN A 66 -1.71 15.20 0.15
N PRO A 67 -1.60 16.33 -0.58
CA PRO A 67 -2.75 17.17 -0.88
C PRO A 67 -3.89 16.36 -1.52
N GLY A 68 -5.10 16.48 -0.97
CA GLY A 68 -6.27 15.69 -1.42
C GLY A 68 -6.32 14.25 -0.91
N GLY A 69 -5.29 13.81 -0.18
CA GLY A 69 -5.29 12.56 0.58
C GLY A 69 -6.44 12.52 1.59
N GLN A 70 -7.03 11.34 1.75
CA GLN A 70 -8.06 11.11 2.76
C GLN A 70 -7.42 10.55 4.03
N PRO A 71 -7.95 10.88 5.22
CA PRO A 71 -7.54 10.25 6.47
C PRO A 71 -7.67 8.72 6.39
N ILE A 72 -6.74 8.02 7.02
CA ILE A 72 -6.85 6.57 7.17
C ILE A 72 -7.86 6.28 8.27
N THR A 73 -8.82 5.41 7.97
CA THR A 73 -9.90 5.03 8.90
C THR A 73 -10.01 3.53 9.11
N SER A 74 -9.12 2.73 8.51
CA SER A 74 -9.16 1.28 8.66
C SER A 74 -8.72 0.89 10.07
N PRO A 75 -9.45 0.01 10.78
CA PRO A 75 -9.01 -0.50 12.09
C PRO A 75 -7.78 -1.42 12.00
N TYR A 76 -7.32 -1.74 10.79
CA TYR A 76 -6.14 -2.57 10.52
C TYR A 76 -4.91 -1.73 10.12
N ALA A 77 -5.04 -0.40 10.13
CA ALA A 77 -3.91 0.50 9.96
C ALA A 77 -3.20 0.74 11.32
N PRO A 78 -1.96 1.28 11.33
CA PRO A 78 -1.25 1.58 12.57
C PRO A 78 -2.05 2.55 13.47
N ASP A 79 -2.17 2.23 14.76
CA ASP A 79 -2.97 2.97 15.74
C ASP A 79 -2.54 4.44 15.80
N PHE A 80 -1.23 4.72 15.74
CA PHE A 80 -0.76 6.10 15.79
C PHE A 80 -1.28 6.98 14.64
N LEU A 81 -1.62 6.41 13.48
CA LEU A 81 -2.21 7.15 12.36
C LEU A 81 -3.71 7.40 12.57
N LEU A 82 -4.41 6.47 13.22
CA LEU A 82 -5.82 6.63 13.60
C LEU A 82 -6.00 7.70 14.68
N ASP A 83 -5.01 7.85 15.56
CA ASP A 83 -4.94 8.90 16.58
C ASP A 83 -4.51 10.28 16.04
N GLY A 84 -4.41 10.43 14.71
CA GLY A 84 -4.05 11.69 14.05
C GLY A 84 -2.53 11.96 14.00
N GLY A 85 -1.72 10.97 14.36
CA GLY A 85 -0.28 11.01 14.16
C GLY A 85 0.10 11.05 12.68
N ARG A 86 1.34 11.49 12.42
CA ARG A 86 1.88 11.63 11.07
C ARG A 86 3.32 11.14 11.04
N LEU A 87 3.74 10.65 9.88
CA LEU A 87 5.14 10.33 9.62
C LEU A 87 5.81 11.50 8.91
N ASP A 88 7.05 11.81 9.30
CA ASP A 88 7.93 12.69 8.54
C ASP A 88 8.45 11.90 7.32
N LEU A 89 7.71 12.01 6.21
CA LEU A 89 7.98 11.27 4.99
C LEU A 89 8.73 12.15 3.99
N PRO A 90 9.91 11.73 3.53
CA PRO A 90 10.61 12.41 2.43
C PRO A 90 9.75 12.51 1.17
N ASP A 91 9.83 13.66 0.46
CA ASP A 91 9.04 13.94 -0.75
C ASP A 91 9.22 12.89 -1.87
N ASP A 92 10.38 12.24 -1.93
CA ASP A 92 10.65 11.20 -2.94
C ASP A 92 9.82 9.92 -2.71
N LEU A 93 9.23 9.73 -1.52
CA LEU A 93 8.37 8.58 -1.26
C LEU A 93 7.07 8.61 -2.06
N ALA A 94 6.55 9.78 -2.45
CA ALA A 94 5.38 9.84 -3.33
C ALA A 94 5.72 9.24 -4.71
N VAL A 95 6.88 9.61 -5.26
CA VAL A 95 7.36 9.08 -6.55
C VAL A 95 7.66 7.58 -6.44
N LEU A 96 8.26 7.14 -5.35
CA LEU A 96 8.52 5.73 -5.10
C LEU A 96 7.22 4.91 -4.94
N ALA A 97 6.23 5.47 -4.25
CA ALA A 97 4.92 4.84 -4.09
C ALA A 97 4.21 4.65 -5.42
N VAL A 98 4.24 5.64 -6.32
CA VAL A 98 3.70 5.50 -7.68
C VAL A 98 4.38 4.34 -8.42
N ARG A 99 5.72 4.24 -8.36
CA ARG A 99 6.46 3.14 -9.00
C ARG A 99 6.09 1.78 -8.43
N ALA A 100 5.95 1.69 -7.11
CA ALA A 100 5.53 0.46 -6.45
C ALA A 100 4.12 0.04 -6.88
N LEU A 101 3.15 0.97 -6.90
CA LEU A 101 1.78 0.69 -7.34
C LEU A 101 1.72 0.32 -8.83
N ASP A 102 2.51 0.96 -9.68
CA ASP A 102 2.64 0.59 -11.10
C ASP A 102 3.18 -0.84 -11.24
N ARG A 103 4.15 -1.22 -10.41
CA ARG A 103 4.72 -2.57 -10.41
C ARG A 103 3.74 -3.62 -9.85
N VAL A 104 2.95 -3.27 -8.83
CA VAL A 104 1.86 -4.11 -8.30
C VAL A 104 0.79 -4.38 -9.36
N MET A 105 0.50 -3.41 -10.22
CA MET A 105 -0.50 -3.51 -11.29
C MET A 105 0.04 -4.08 -12.61
N ALA A 106 1.33 -4.43 -12.67
CA ALA A 106 1.95 -5.06 -13.84
C ALA A 106 1.55 -6.53 -13.98
N ALA A 107 1.72 -7.09 -15.19
CA ALA A 107 1.28 -8.45 -15.51
C ALA A 107 2.06 -9.56 -14.77
N ASP A 108 3.24 -9.24 -14.27
CA ASP A 108 4.13 -10.10 -13.49
C ASP A 108 3.96 -9.86 -11.99
N SER A 109 2.71 -9.85 -11.50
CA SER A 109 2.35 -9.60 -10.10
C SER A 109 1.32 -10.60 -9.62
N GLU A 110 1.68 -11.37 -8.60
CA GLU A 110 0.79 -12.35 -7.98
C GLU A 110 -0.46 -11.70 -7.41
N TRP A 111 -0.32 -10.55 -6.76
CA TRP A 111 -1.46 -9.80 -6.24
C TRP A 111 -2.45 -9.47 -7.35
N ARG A 112 -1.94 -9.01 -8.51
CA ARG A 112 -2.79 -8.69 -9.66
C ARG A 112 -3.51 -9.94 -10.17
N ASP A 113 -2.78 -11.05 -10.30
CA ASP A 113 -3.34 -12.31 -10.78
C ASP A 113 -4.41 -12.87 -9.82
N LEU A 114 -4.19 -12.77 -8.51
CA LEU A 114 -5.15 -13.20 -7.47
C LEU A 114 -6.44 -12.40 -7.52
N TRP A 115 -6.36 -11.08 -7.74
CA TRP A 115 -7.53 -10.21 -7.84
C TRP A 115 -8.16 -10.18 -9.24
N GLN A 116 -7.50 -10.78 -10.25
CA GLN A 116 -8.03 -10.85 -11.61
C GLN A 116 -9.07 -11.98 -11.72
N GLU A 117 -10.31 -11.70 -11.35
CA GLU A 117 -11.46 -12.58 -11.58
C GLU A 117 -11.70 -12.82 -13.09
N PRO A 118 -11.82 -14.08 -13.56
CA PRO A 118 -12.32 -14.37 -14.89
C PRO A 118 -13.85 -14.33 -14.89
N ALA A 119 -14.39 -13.21 -15.39
CA ALA A 119 -15.78 -13.02 -15.82
C ALA A 119 -16.84 -12.71 -14.74
N ALA A 120 -16.92 -11.44 -14.31
CA ALA A 120 -18.19 -10.70 -14.26
C ALA A 120 -17.97 -9.21 -13.93
N GLY A 121 -17.92 -8.35 -14.96
CA GLY A 121 -18.04 -6.89 -14.83
C GLY A 121 -16.71 -6.12 -14.77
N ASP A 122 -16.73 -4.90 -15.30
CA ASP A 122 -15.57 -3.99 -15.40
C ASP A 122 -15.07 -3.43 -14.05
N VAL A 123 -15.73 -3.81 -12.94
CA VAL A 123 -15.48 -3.24 -11.61
C VAL A 123 -14.67 -4.22 -10.79
N ASN A 124 -13.46 -3.80 -10.40
CA ASN A 124 -12.60 -4.55 -9.49
C ASN A 124 -12.21 -3.61 -8.34
N PRO A 125 -12.89 -3.72 -7.18
CA PRO A 125 -12.66 -2.82 -6.05
C PRO A 125 -11.21 -2.73 -5.59
N ALA A 126 -10.47 -3.85 -5.62
CA ALA A 126 -9.05 -3.87 -5.26
C ALA A 126 -8.21 -3.07 -6.27
N PHE A 127 -8.46 -3.24 -7.56
CA PHE A 127 -7.77 -2.45 -8.60
C PHE A 127 -8.15 -0.96 -8.49
N ASP A 128 -9.40 -0.65 -8.18
CA ASP A 128 -9.87 0.72 -8.03
C ASP A 128 -9.28 1.41 -6.80
N ALA A 129 -9.07 0.68 -5.70
CA ALA A 129 -8.32 1.16 -4.54
C ALA A 129 -6.89 1.56 -4.93
N VAL A 130 -6.15 0.67 -5.61
CA VAL A 130 -4.78 0.95 -6.07
C VAL A 130 -4.72 2.14 -7.04
N ARG A 131 -5.65 2.20 -8.01
CA ARG A 131 -5.76 3.34 -8.95
C ARG A 131 -6.12 4.63 -8.24
N GLY A 132 -6.93 4.57 -7.18
CA GLY A 132 -7.28 5.71 -6.33
C GLY A 132 -6.05 6.29 -5.64
N LEU A 133 -5.26 5.44 -4.98
CA LEU A 133 -4.00 5.83 -4.34
C LEU A 133 -3.04 6.47 -5.35
N ARG A 134 -2.85 5.81 -6.50
CA ARG A 134 -1.98 6.33 -7.56
C ARG A 134 -2.38 7.72 -8.03
N ARG A 135 -3.69 7.99 -8.20
CA ARG A 135 -4.19 9.31 -8.61
C ARG A 135 -3.82 10.39 -7.60
N VAL A 136 -4.03 10.13 -6.31
CA VAL A 136 -3.68 11.06 -5.22
C VAL A 136 -2.18 11.35 -5.21
N LEU A 137 -1.33 10.33 -5.39
CA LEU A 137 0.12 10.47 -5.38
C LEU A 137 0.69 11.22 -6.60
N THR A 138 -0.12 11.44 -7.64
CA THR A 138 0.28 12.14 -8.88
C THR A 138 -0.42 13.48 -9.10
N ALA A 139 -1.27 13.90 -8.15
CA ALA A 139 -2.03 15.15 -8.22
C ALA A 139 -1.15 16.35 -7.85
#